data_AF-A0A7C7EH67-F1
#
_entry.id   AF-A0A7C7EH67-F1
#
_cell.length_a   1.000
_cell.length_b   1.000
_cell.length_c   1.000
_cell.angle_alpha   90.00
_cell.angle_beta   90.00
_cell.angle_gamma   90.00
#
_symmetry.space_group_name_H-M   'P 1'
#
loop_
_entity.id
_entity.type
_entity.pdbx_description
1 polymer ?
#
loop_
_entity_poly.entity_id
_entity_poly.type
_entity_poly.pdbx_seq_one_letter_code
_entity_poly.pdbx_strand_id
1 'polypeptide(L)' 'MYRIGEFSKMSKTTIKTLRYYDEIGLLKPQETDKFIGYRLYTTDQLFK' A
#
# COMPACT_ATOMS: atom_id res chain seq x y z
N MET A 1 -7.85 5.61 4.88
CA MET A 1 -6.46 5.32 4.46
C MET A 1 -5.86 4.33 5.44
N TYR A 2 -5.15 3.33 4.92
CA TYR A 2 -4.64 2.18 5.65
C TYR A 2 -3.12 2.15 5.55
N ARG A 3 -2.45 1.81 6.66
CA ARG A 3 -1.02 1.52 6.64
C ARG A 3 -0.78 0.23 5.87
N ILE A 4 0.42 0.06 5.31
CA ILE A 4 0.80 -1.14 4.54
C ILE A 4 0.52 -2.47 5.29
N GLY A 5 0.65 -2.49 6.62
CA GLY A 5 0.34 -3.66 7.44
C GLY A 5 -1.17 -3.97 7.54
N GLU A 6 -2.01 -2.94 7.64
CA GLU A 6 -3.47 -3.12 7.66
C GLU A 6 -3.99 -3.49 6.26
N PHE A 7 -3.40 -2.87 5.23
CA PHE A 7 -3.70 -3.20 3.83
C PHE A 7 -3.29 -4.64 3.48
N SER A 8 -2.16 -5.12 4.01
CA SER A 8 -1.71 -6.51 3.87
C SER A 8 -2.72 -7.51 4.41
N LYS A 9 -3.34 -7.22 5.57
CA LYS A 9 -4.40 -8.07 6.13
C LYS A 9 -5.67 -8.07 5.28
N MET A 10 -6.10 -6.90 4.80
CA MET A 10 -7.32 -6.76 3.98
C MET A 10 -7.20 -7.45 2.62
N SER A 11 -6.05 -7.27 1.96
CA SER A 11 -5.75 -7.83 0.64
C SER A 11 -5.34 -9.30 0.66
N LYS A 12 -5.21 -9.91 1.85
CA LYS A 12 -4.59 -11.23 2.06
C LYS A 12 -3.23 -11.37 1.37
N THR A 13 -2.53 -10.25 1.19
CA THR A 13 -1.27 -10.17 0.44
C THR A 13 -0.17 -9.73 1.40
N THR A 14 1.06 -10.22 1.24
CA THR A 14 2.13 -9.85 2.18
C THR A 14 2.63 -8.42 1.96
N ILE A 15 3.14 -7.78 3.03
CA ILE A 15 3.82 -6.48 2.96
C ILE A 15 4.95 -6.50 1.90
N LYS A 16 5.65 -7.62 1.76
CA LYS A 16 6.73 -7.78 0.78
C LYS A 16 6.20 -7.73 -0.66
N THR A 17 5.09 -8.39 -0.93
CA THR A 17 4.42 -8.33 -2.24
C THR A 17 3.93 -6.93 -2.56
N LEU A 18 3.38 -6.20 -1.58
CA LEU A 18 2.96 -4.81 -1.75
C LEU A 18 4.14 -3.89 -2.06
N ARG A 19 5.29 -4.08 -1.41
CA ARG A 19 6.53 -3.37 -1.74
C ARG A 19 7.04 -3.70 -3.14
N TYR A 20 6.94 -4.96 -3.53
CA TYR A 20 7.30 -5.37 -4.88
C TYR A 20 6.40 -4.69 -5.92
N TYR A 21 5.09 -4.58 -5.65
CA TYR A 21 4.16 -3.85 -6.51
C TYR A 21 4.44 -2.35 -6.58
N ASP A 22 4.90 -1.74 -5.50
CA ASP A 22 5.38 -0.34 -5.48
C ASP A 22 6.65 -0.18 -6.34
N GLU A 23 7.62 -1.09 -6.19
CA GLU A 23 8.88 -1.08 -6.94
C GLU A 23 8.69 -1.24 -8.46
N ILE A 24 7.81 -2.15 -8.88
CA ILE A 24 7.49 -2.35 -10.30
C ILE A 24 6.47 -1.32 -10.83
N GLY A 25 5.93 -0.46 -9.96
CA GLY A 25 4.94 0.56 -10.31
C GLY A 25 3.53 0.03 -10.59
N LEU A 26 3.23 -1.23 -10.22
CA LEU A 26 1.91 -1.85 -10.35
C LEU A 26 0.92 -1.26 -9.33
N LEU A 27 1.38 -1.01 -8.10
CA LEU A 27 0.55 -0.49 -7.00
C LEU A 27 1.35 0.52 -6.18
N LYS A 28 1.13 1.80 -6.46
CA LYS A 28 1.79 2.90 -5.73
C LYS A 28 0.97 3.30 -4.51
N PRO A 29 1.57 3.72 -3.39
CA PRO A 29 0.82 4.30 -2.29
C PRO A 29 0.05 5.52 -2.79
N GLN A 30 -1.21 5.64 -2.37
CA GLN A 30 -2.04 6.78 -2.76
C GLN A 30 -1.56 8.07 -2.10
N GLU A 31 -1.00 7.96 -0.89
CA GLU A 31 -0.41 9.08 -0.19
C GLU A 31 0.87 8.63 0.51
N THR A 32 1.91 9.44 0.36
CA THR A 32 3.12 9.35 1.17
C THR A 32 3.12 10.53 2.10
N ASP A 33 2.92 10.25 3.39
CA ASP A 33 3.00 11.29 4.40
C ASP A 33 4.43 11.86 4.40
N LYS A 34 4.58 13.12 4.02
CA LYS A 34 5.89 13.77 3.89
C LYS A 34 6.52 14.12 5.23
N PHE A 35 5.73 14.17 6.30
CA PHE A 35 6.21 14.50 7.64
C PHE A 35 6.78 13.27 8.35
N ILE A 36 6.18 12.10 8.11
CA ILE A 36 6.50 10.88 8.85
C ILE A 36 7.10 9.79 7.94
N GLY A 37 7.05 9.95 6.61
CA GLY A 37 7.55 8.98 5.63
C GLY A 37 6.70 7.72 5.50
N TYR A 38 5.50 7.71 6.07
CA TYR A 38 4.61 6.55 6.04
C TYR A 38 3.84 6.48 4.71
N ARG A 39 3.82 5.28 4.12
CA ARG A 39 3.04 4.97 2.93
C ARG A 39 1.62 4.58 3.33
N LEU A 40 0.65 5.30 2.78
CA LEU A 40 -0.77 5.11 3.00
C LEU A 40 -1.42 4.54 1.73
N TYR A 41 -2.11 3.44 1.90
CA TYR A 41 -2.85 2.71 0.87
C TYR A 41 -4.34 2.93 1.10
N THR A 42 -5.14 2.83 0.06
CA THR A 42 -6.60 2.91 0.17
C THR A 42 -7.20 1.61 -0.33
N THR A 43 -8.34 1.22 0.24
CA THR A 43 -9.10 0.07 -0.23
C THR A 43 -9.55 0.22 -1.68
N ASP A 44 -9.62 1.45 -2.20
CA ASP A 44 -9.94 1.74 -3.61
C ASP A 44 -8.93 1.09 -4.57
N GLN A 45 -7.67 0.94 -4.15
CA GLN A 45 -6.63 0.27 -4.94
C GLN A 45 -6.79 -1.26 -5.01
N LEU A 46 -7.67 -1.87 -4.20
CA LEU A 46 -7.94 -3.31 -4.25
C LEU A 46 -8.97 -3.71 -5.30
N PHE A 47 -9.81 -2.77 -5.72
CA PHE A 47 -10.98 -3.04 -6.57
C PHE A 47 -10.80 -2.56 -8.01
N LYS A 48 -9.57 -2.25 -8.44
CA LYS A 48 -9.29 -1.72 -9.78
C LYS A 48 -8.53 -2.70 -10.66
#